data_AF-A0A9W8QU84-F1
#
_entry.id   AF-A0A9W8QU84-F1
#
_cell.length_a   1.000
_cell.length_b   1.000
_cell.length_c   1.000
_cell.angle_alpha   90.00
_cell.angle_beta   90.00
_cell.angle_gamma   90.00
#
_symmetry.space_group_name_H-M   'P 1'
#
loop_
_entity.id
_entity.type
_entity.pdbx_description
1 polymer ?
#
loop_
_entity_poly.entity_id
_entity_poly.type
_entity_poly.pdbx_seq_one_letter_code
_entity_poly.pdbx_strand_id
1 'polypeptide(L)'
;MVSFKLFGDQIQDCVAQVPPQTIKDIKTAQENVPKFAEVRRASIKDVGVEFQLGVFLGHRKNPINKVGAYIPGGRYPLLASAHMTITIAKVAGVKQAIACTPPIQGKLPNATISAAHLAGADEIFVIGGTEAIAAMAIGTETIKKVDFIAGRGNYFAAEAKRLLFGEI
;
A
#
# COMPACT_ATOMS: atom_id res chain seq x y z
N MET A 1 22.50 6.98 -12.63
CA MET A 1 21.87 7.14 -11.30
C MET A 1 21.01 5.91 -11.07
N VAL A 2 21.28 5.10 -10.05
CA VAL A 2 20.46 3.91 -9.76
C VAL A 2 19.18 4.39 -9.08
N SER A 3 18.04 4.30 -9.78
CA SER A 3 16.74 4.69 -9.24
C SER A 3 16.17 3.55 -8.41
N PHE A 4 15.65 3.84 -7.21
CA PHE A 4 14.91 2.87 -6.41
C PHE A 4 13.51 2.57 -6.99
N LYS A 5 12.99 3.45 -7.85
CA LYS A 5 11.70 3.27 -8.50
C LYS A 5 11.81 2.24 -9.61
N LEU A 6 10.89 1.28 -9.60
CA LEU A 6 10.74 0.32 -10.70
C LEU A 6 9.86 0.88 -11.81
N PHE A 7 10.26 0.63 -13.05
CA PHE A 7 9.51 0.95 -14.25
C PHE A 7 8.82 -0.29 -14.84
N GLY A 8 7.90 -0.07 -15.78
CA GLY A 8 7.03 -1.12 -16.36
C GLY A 8 7.77 -2.39 -16.75
N ASP A 9 8.85 -2.26 -17.54
CA ASP A 9 9.63 -3.42 -18.01
C ASP A 9 10.26 -4.21 -16.85
N GLN A 10 10.84 -3.52 -15.87
CA GLN A 10 11.42 -4.17 -14.68
C GLN A 10 10.36 -4.89 -13.85
N ILE A 11 9.14 -4.35 -13.79
CA ILE A 11 8.02 -4.98 -13.08
C ILE A 11 7.56 -6.22 -13.85
N GLN A 12 7.45 -6.16 -15.18
CA GLN A 12 7.09 -7.33 -16.01
C GLN A 12 8.14 -8.43 -15.90
N ASP A 13 9.44 -8.08 -15.88
CA ASP A 13 10.52 -9.04 -15.65
C ASP A 13 10.42 -9.72 -14.28
N CYS A 14 10.04 -8.97 -13.24
CA CYS A 14 9.77 -9.55 -11.92
C CYS A 14 8.60 -10.54 -11.98
N VAL A 15 7.51 -10.19 -12.67
CA VAL A 15 6.33 -11.04 -12.84
C VAL A 15 6.68 -12.33 -13.59
N ALA A 16 7.46 -12.24 -14.66
CA ALA A 16 7.87 -13.39 -15.47
C ALA A 16 8.75 -14.40 -14.69
N GLN A 17 9.50 -13.94 -13.69
CA GLN A 17 10.35 -14.78 -12.84
C GLN A 17 9.60 -15.46 -11.69
N VAL A 18 8.33 -15.14 -11.46
CA VAL A 18 7.55 -15.76 -10.37
C VAL A 18 6.91 -17.05 -10.87
N PRO A 19 6.98 -18.16 -10.10
CA PRO A 19 6.33 -19.41 -10.48
C PRO A 19 4.84 -19.22 -10.81
N PRO A 20 4.31 -19.86 -11.87
CA PRO A 20 2.92 -19.69 -12.30
C PRO A 20 1.90 -19.96 -11.18
N GLN A 21 2.16 -20.94 -10.32
CA GLN A 21 1.31 -21.25 -9.17
C GLN A 21 1.25 -20.08 -8.19
N THR A 22 2.38 -19.45 -7.88
CA THR A 22 2.41 -18.28 -6.99
C THR A 22 1.66 -17.09 -7.58
N ILE A 23 1.74 -16.86 -8.90
CA ILE A 23 0.92 -15.83 -9.56
C ILE A 23 -0.57 -16.15 -9.45
N LYS A 24 -0.95 -17.43 -9.63
CA LYS A 24 -2.34 -17.87 -9.45
C LYS A 24 -2.83 -17.61 -8.03
N ASP A 25 -2.04 -17.97 -7.02
CA ASP A 25 -2.38 -17.76 -5.61
C ASP A 25 -2.53 -16.28 -5.26
N ILE A 26 -1.62 -15.43 -5.77
CA ILE A 26 -1.70 -13.96 -5.64
C ILE A 26 -3.03 -13.45 -6.22
N LYS A 27 -3.38 -13.86 -7.44
CA LYS A 27 -4.63 -13.44 -8.09
C LYS A 27 -5.85 -13.91 -7.31
N THR A 28 -5.88 -15.17 -6.85
CA THR A 28 -6.99 -15.68 -6.03
C THR A 28 -7.15 -14.87 -4.73
N ALA A 29 -6.06 -14.52 -4.06
CA ALA A 29 -6.14 -13.65 -2.88
C ALA A 29 -6.68 -12.26 -3.24
N GLN A 30 -6.19 -11.66 -4.32
CA GLN A 30 -6.59 -10.35 -4.81
C GLN A 30 -7.98 -10.30 -5.44
N GLU A 31 -8.58 -11.45 -5.78
CA GLU A 31 -9.99 -11.54 -6.15
C GLU A 31 -10.88 -11.60 -4.91
N ASN A 32 -10.43 -12.24 -3.83
CA ASN A 32 -11.24 -12.45 -2.62
C ASN A 32 -11.21 -11.26 -1.66
N VAL A 33 -10.05 -10.63 -1.48
CA VAL A 33 -9.88 -9.48 -0.58
C VAL A 33 -10.81 -8.30 -0.94
N PRO A 34 -10.88 -7.83 -2.21
CA PRO A 34 -11.76 -6.74 -2.56
C PRO A 34 -13.24 -7.08 -2.38
N LYS A 35 -13.68 -8.31 -2.66
CA LYS A 35 -15.08 -8.73 -2.46
C LYS A 35 -15.55 -8.46 -1.03
N PHE A 36 -14.76 -8.84 -0.03
CA PHE A 36 -15.13 -8.57 1.37
C PHE A 36 -14.92 -7.10 1.76
N ALA A 37 -13.88 -6.45 1.22
CA ALA A 37 -13.64 -5.03 1.46
C ALA A 37 -14.78 -4.14 0.95
N GLU A 38 -15.39 -4.50 -0.19
CA GLU A 38 -16.56 -3.83 -0.76
C GLU A 38 -17.79 -3.98 0.14
N VAL A 39 -18.05 -5.20 0.65
CA VAL A 39 -19.09 -5.44 1.66
C VAL A 39 -18.87 -4.56 2.89
N ARG A 40 -17.63 -4.48 3.37
CA ARG A 40 -17.29 -3.64 4.52
C ARG A 40 -17.49 -2.16 4.20
N ARG A 41 -17.07 -1.68 3.04
CA ARG A 41 -17.29 -0.30 2.61
C ARG A 41 -18.78 0.03 2.51
N ALA A 42 -19.60 -0.85 1.95
CA ALA A 42 -21.05 -0.67 1.83
C ALA A 42 -21.75 -0.59 3.20
N SER A 43 -21.17 -1.19 4.25
CA SER A 43 -21.67 -1.07 5.63
C SER A 43 -21.42 0.31 6.28
N ILE A 44 -20.55 1.14 5.69
CA ILE A 44 -20.16 2.46 6.23
C ILE A 44 -20.90 3.53 5.41
N LYS A 45 -22.06 3.98 5.89
CA LYS A 45 -22.90 4.97 5.21
C LYS A 45 -22.71 6.37 5.77
N ASP A 46 -22.63 7.39 4.92
CA ASP A 46 -22.69 8.78 5.37
C ASP A 46 -23.97 9.05 6.14
N VAL A 47 -23.90 9.96 7.11
CA VAL A 47 -25.05 10.38 7.92
C VAL A 47 -25.24 11.86 7.70
N GLY A 48 -26.49 12.25 7.42
CA GLY A 48 -26.92 13.64 7.34
C GLY A 48 -28.36 13.73 7.80
N VAL A 49 -28.63 14.60 8.76
CA VAL A 49 -29.96 14.84 9.33
C VAL A 49 -30.20 16.33 9.44
N GLU A 50 -31.40 16.79 9.09
CA GLU A 50 -31.86 18.12 9.51
C GLU A 50 -32.27 18.01 10.97
N PHE A 51 -31.47 18.59 11.86
CA PHE A 51 -31.66 18.49 13.30
C PHE A 51 -32.69 19.50 13.80
N GLN A 52 -32.69 20.68 13.19
CA GLN A 52 -33.66 21.77 13.35
C GLN A 52 -33.83 22.45 12.00
N LEU A 53 -34.88 23.26 11.83
CA LEU A 53 -35.14 23.97 10.58
C LEU A 53 -33.89 24.72 10.09
N GLY A 54 -33.34 24.28 8.95
CA GLY A 54 -32.13 24.85 8.33
C GLY A 54 -30.79 24.44 8.96
N VAL A 55 -30.77 23.58 9.99
CA VAL A 55 -29.55 23.10 10.66
C VAL A 55 -29.31 21.63 10.34
N PHE A 56 -28.24 21.35 9.59
CA PHE A 56 -27.86 20.00 9.17
C PHE A 56 -26.67 19.49 9.97
N LEU A 57 -26.81 18.31 10.57
CA LEU A 57 -25.75 17.59 11.28
C LEU A 57 -25.45 16.27 10.57
N GLY A 58 -24.20 15.84 10.60
CA GLY A 58 -23.81 14.63 9.90
C GLY A 58 -22.33 14.39 9.90
N HIS A 59 -21.94 13.31 9.23
CA HIS A 59 -20.55 13.01 8.96
C HIS A 59 -20.42 12.25 7.64
N ARG A 60 -19.41 12.64 6.86
CA ARG A 60 -19.05 12.05 5.57
C ARG A 60 -17.75 11.26 5.70
N LYS A 61 -17.64 10.13 5.01
CA LYS A 61 -16.41 9.33 4.94
C LYS A 61 -15.75 9.53 3.59
N ASN A 62 -14.68 10.32 3.57
CA ASN A 62 -13.88 10.54 2.37
C ASN A 62 -12.60 9.69 2.44
N PRO A 63 -12.18 9.04 1.35
CA PRO A 63 -10.87 8.40 1.31
C PRO A 63 -9.76 9.45 1.32
N ILE A 64 -8.63 9.05 1.89
CA ILE A 64 -7.36 9.76 1.71
C ILE A 64 -6.94 9.76 0.24
N ASN A 65 -6.07 10.69 -0.15
CA ASN A 65 -5.62 10.77 -1.54
C ASN A 65 -4.52 9.76 -1.85
N LYS A 66 -3.60 9.54 -0.93
CA LYS A 66 -2.41 8.71 -1.12
C LYS A 66 -2.14 7.79 0.06
N VAL A 67 -1.90 6.52 -0.21
CA VAL A 67 -1.46 5.54 0.78
C VAL A 67 -0.03 5.08 0.50
N GLY A 68 0.77 4.94 1.55
CA GLY A 68 2.05 4.23 1.54
C GLY A 68 1.86 2.80 2.07
N ALA A 69 2.20 1.81 1.27
CA ALA A 69 2.23 0.41 1.64
C ALA A 69 3.68 -0.02 1.92
N TYR A 70 4.04 -0.14 3.20
CA TYR A 70 5.33 -0.73 3.59
C TYR A 70 5.21 -2.25 3.62
N ILE A 71 5.87 -2.93 2.69
CA ILE A 71 5.84 -4.39 2.59
C ILE A 71 7.19 -4.93 3.09
N PRO A 72 7.23 -5.57 4.28
CA PRO A 72 8.48 -5.98 4.88
C PRO A 72 9.16 -7.05 4.04
N GLY A 73 10.49 -6.95 3.95
CA GLY A 73 11.32 -8.06 3.51
C GLY A 73 11.61 -9.02 4.66
N GLY A 74 12.41 -10.03 4.38
CA GLY A 74 12.81 -11.05 5.35
C GLY A 74 13.17 -12.35 4.65
N ARG A 75 13.29 -13.43 5.42
CA ARG A 75 13.59 -14.76 4.89
C ARG A 75 12.50 -15.29 3.95
N TYR A 76 11.26 -14.83 4.14
CA TYR A 76 10.11 -15.20 3.32
C TYR A 76 9.34 -13.95 2.87
N PRO A 77 8.92 -13.88 1.60
CA PRO A 77 8.16 -12.74 1.10
C PRO A 77 6.76 -12.71 1.72
N LEU A 78 6.43 -11.62 2.43
CA LEU A 78 5.11 -11.45 3.06
C LEU A 78 4.09 -10.85 2.09
N LEU A 79 3.71 -11.62 1.08
CA LEU A 79 2.83 -11.18 -0.02
C LEU A 79 1.48 -10.65 0.45
N ALA A 80 0.94 -11.24 1.52
CA ALA A 80 -0.32 -10.82 2.14
C ALA A 80 -0.35 -9.33 2.49
N SER A 81 0.79 -8.73 2.84
CA SER A 81 0.85 -7.29 3.15
C SER A 81 0.51 -6.43 1.94
N ALA A 82 0.85 -6.84 0.71
CA ALA A 82 0.51 -6.10 -0.49
C ALA A 82 -1.02 -6.07 -0.70
N HIS A 83 -1.65 -7.25 -0.69
CA HIS A 83 -3.08 -7.37 -0.94
C HIS A 83 -3.91 -6.73 0.18
N MET A 84 -3.51 -6.91 1.45
CA MET A 84 -4.25 -6.37 2.60
C MET A 84 -4.07 -4.86 2.81
N THR A 85 -3.18 -4.20 2.06
CA THR A 85 -2.98 -2.74 2.14
C THR A 85 -3.42 -2.04 0.86
N ILE A 86 -2.83 -2.40 -0.28
CA ILE A 86 -3.03 -1.71 -1.55
C ILE A 86 -4.45 -1.98 -2.07
N THR A 87 -4.89 -3.25 -2.11
CA THR A 87 -6.21 -3.60 -2.63
C THR A 87 -7.32 -2.99 -1.77
N ILE A 88 -7.16 -2.99 -0.44
CA ILE A 88 -8.09 -2.33 0.48
C ILE A 88 -8.16 -0.82 0.22
N ALA A 89 -7.02 -0.16 0.03
CA ALA A 89 -6.98 1.26 -0.28
C ALA A 89 -7.65 1.58 -1.62
N LYS A 90 -7.47 0.74 -2.64
CA LYS A 90 -8.14 0.89 -3.93
C LYS A 90 -9.65 0.74 -3.81
N VAL A 91 -10.15 -0.25 -3.06
CA VAL A 91 -11.58 -0.38 -2.75
C VAL A 91 -12.10 0.83 -1.97
N ALA A 92 -11.27 1.40 -1.08
CA ALA A 92 -11.63 2.61 -0.36
C ALA A 92 -11.72 3.86 -1.28
N GLY A 93 -11.21 3.81 -2.51
CA GLY A 93 -11.18 4.93 -3.45
C GLY A 93 -9.96 5.83 -3.30
N VAL A 94 -8.88 5.32 -2.70
CA VAL A 94 -7.60 6.03 -2.63
C VAL A 94 -7.02 6.16 -4.04
N LYS A 95 -6.64 7.37 -4.42
CA LYS A 95 -6.20 7.69 -5.79
C LYS A 95 -4.81 7.13 -6.08
N GLN A 96 -3.89 7.22 -5.12
CA GLN A 96 -2.51 6.78 -5.29
C GLN A 96 -2.07 5.80 -4.19
N ALA A 97 -1.46 4.69 -4.57
CA ALA A 97 -0.86 3.71 -3.70
C ALA A 97 0.62 3.55 -4.06
N ILE A 98 1.49 3.91 -3.12
CA ILE A 98 2.93 3.79 -3.23
C ILE A 98 3.37 2.58 -2.43
N ALA A 99 4.05 1.61 -3.05
CA ALA A 99 4.57 0.44 -2.37
C ALA A 99 6.08 0.57 -2.15
N CYS A 100 6.55 0.33 -0.94
CA CYS A 100 7.98 0.23 -0.61
C CYS A 100 8.30 -1.16 -0.08
N THR A 101 9.35 -1.78 -0.60
CA THR A 101 9.85 -3.06 -0.09
C THR A 101 11.37 -3.14 -0.18
N PRO A 102 12.09 -3.64 0.85
CA PRO A 102 13.54 -3.79 0.77
C PRO A 102 13.95 -4.91 -0.20
N PRO A 103 15.15 -4.84 -0.78
CA PRO A 103 15.72 -5.97 -1.50
C PRO A 103 15.95 -7.17 -0.58
N ILE A 104 15.84 -8.39 -1.11
CA ILE A 104 16.15 -9.62 -0.39
C ILE A 104 17.51 -10.12 -0.87
N GLN A 105 18.50 -10.14 0.04
CA GLN A 105 19.88 -10.55 -0.29
C GLN A 105 20.47 -9.79 -1.50
N GLY A 106 20.19 -8.47 -1.58
CA GLY A 106 20.64 -7.62 -2.70
C GLY A 106 19.90 -7.84 -4.02
N LYS A 107 18.88 -8.71 -4.05
CA LYS A 107 18.06 -8.99 -5.23
C LYS A 107 16.66 -8.40 -5.10
N LEU A 108 16.03 -8.19 -6.25
CA LEU A 108 14.64 -7.79 -6.32
C LEU A 108 13.74 -8.88 -5.71
N PRO A 109 12.83 -8.52 -4.79
CA PRO A 109 11.86 -9.47 -4.25
C PRO A 109 10.72 -9.67 -5.26
N ASN A 110 10.99 -10.45 -6.33
CA ASN A 110 10.11 -10.61 -7.49
C ASN A 110 8.65 -10.91 -7.11
N ALA A 111 8.43 -11.87 -6.21
CA ALA A 111 7.08 -12.21 -5.76
C ALA A 111 6.36 -11.03 -5.05
N THR A 112 7.08 -10.26 -4.24
CA THR A 112 6.54 -9.08 -3.54
C THR A 112 6.21 -7.96 -4.52
N ILE A 113 7.10 -7.71 -5.50
CA ILE A 113 6.88 -6.71 -6.55
C ILE A 113 5.67 -7.09 -7.40
N SER A 114 5.57 -8.35 -7.81
CA SER A 114 4.43 -8.89 -8.56
C SER A 114 3.12 -8.77 -7.77
N ALA A 115 3.14 -9.09 -6.48
CA ALA A 115 2.00 -8.93 -5.58
C ALA A 115 1.56 -7.45 -5.47
N ALA A 116 2.51 -6.52 -5.30
CA ALA A 116 2.20 -5.09 -5.22
C ALA A 116 1.64 -4.55 -6.55
N HIS A 117 2.25 -4.93 -7.67
CA HIS A 117 1.81 -4.54 -9.00
C HIS A 117 0.38 -5.03 -9.28
N LEU A 118 0.12 -6.33 -9.11
CA LEU A 118 -1.20 -6.92 -9.34
C LEU A 118 -2.24 -6.40 -8.33
N ALA A 119 -1.82 -5.89 -7.16
CA ALA A 119 -2.74 -5.27 -6.20
C ALA A 119 -3.22 -3.88 -6.65
N GLY A 120 -2.57 -3.30 -7.67
CA GLY A 120 -2.84 -1.95 -8.16
C GLY A 120 -1.94 -0.88 -7.57
N ALA A 121 -0.71 -1.17 -7.16
CA ALA A 121 0.24 -0.13 -6.79
C ALA A 121 0.52 0.79 -8.00
N ASP A 122 0.46 2.10 -7.79
CA ASP A 122 0.76 3.08 -8.85
C ASP A 122 2.27 3.29 -8.98
N GLU A 123 3.01 3.20 -7.87
CA GLU A 123 4.46 3.30 -7.85
C GLU A 123 5.04 2.24 -6.91
N ILE A 124 6.15 1.60 -7.30
CA ILE A 124 6.85 0.59 -6.52
C ILE A 124 8.31 1.00 -6.36
N PHE A 125 8.78 1.04 -5.11
CA PHE A 125 10.14 1.41 -4.75
C PHE A 125 10.83 0.27 -4.00
N VAL A 126 12.06 -0.04 -4.40
CA VAL A 126 12.90 -1.05 -3.76
C VAL A 126 13.73 -0.41 -2.65
N ILE A 127 13.04 0.01 -1.59
CA ILE A 127 13.60 0.64 -0.39
C ILE A 127 12.84 0.12 0.84
N GLY A 128 13.54 -0.07 1.97
CA GLY A 128 12.93 -0.55 3.21
C GLY A 128 13.35 0.27 4.42
N GLY A 129 13.23 -0.32 5.61
CA GLY A 129 13.74 0.29 6.84
C GLY A 129 13.05 1.60 7.23
N THR A 130 13.73 2.37 8.09
CA THR A 130 13.26 3.69 8.53
C THR A 130 13.25 4.70 7.39
N GLU A 131 14.16 4.56 6.44
CA GLU A 131 14.33 5.43 5.28
C GLU A 131 13.13 5.36 4.33
N ALA A 132 12.54 4.17 4.11
CA ALA A 132 11.29 4.05 3.35
C ALA A 132 10.11 4.72 4.06
N ILE A 133 10.02 4.55 5.39
CA ILE A 133 8.96 5.19 6.19
C ILE A 133 9.11 6.71 6.13
N ALA A 134 10.31 7.22 6.36
CA ALA A 134 10.59 8.65 6.28
C ALA A 134 10.30 9.20 4.88
N ALA A 135 10.78 8.55 3.82
CA ALA A 135 10.57 9.01 2.45
C ALA A 135 9.08 9.10 2.08
N MET A 136 8.25 8.13 2.51
CA MET A 136 6.80 8.22 2.33
C MET A 136 6.16 9.29 3.22
N ALA A 137 6.67 9.49 4.44
CA ALA A 137 6.05 10.36 5.43
C ALA A 137 6.30 11.86 5.21
N ILE A 138 7.54 12.23 4.87
CA ILE A 138 7.92 13.63 4.65
C ILE A 138 8.02 13.97 3.16
N GLY A 139 8.07 12.97 2.28
CA GLY A 139 8.29 13.14 0.86
C GLY A 139 9.77 13.38 0.50
N THR A 140 10.12 13.04 -0.73
CA THR A 140 11.41 13.32 -1.35
C THR A 140 11.19 13.81 -2.78
N GLU A 141 12.27 14.16 -3.49
CA GLU A 141 12.21 14.48 -4.92
C GLU A 141 11.60 13.36 -5.77
N THR A 142 11.69 12.10 -5.31
CA THR A 142 11.24 10.91 -6.07
C THR A 142 10.03 10.22 -5.46
N ILE A 143 9.87 10.24 -4.14
CA ILE A 143 8.75 9.61 -3.42
C ILE A 143 7.85 10.72 -2.91
N LYS A 144 6.63 10.82 -3.44
CA LYS A 144 5.66 11.81 -2.97
C LYS A 144 5.23 11.49 -1.53
N LYS A 145 5.09 12.52 -0.70
CA LYS A 145 4.46 12.40 0.63
C LYS A 145 3.08 11.75 0.51
N VAL A 146 2.81 10.79 1.39
CA VAL A 146 1.52 10.08 1.50
C VAL A 146 0.73 10.55 2.72
N ASP A 147 -0.57 10.27 2.73
CA ASP A 147 -1.48 10.68 3.80
C ASP A 147 -1.64 9.61 4.89
N PHE A 148 -1.13 8.40 4.67
CA PHE A 148 -1.20 7.27 5.61
C PHE A 148 -0.19 6.20 5.23
N ILE A 149 0.50 5.59 6.22
CA ILE A 149 1.43 4.48 5.97
C ILE A 149 0.97 3.19 6.65
N ALA A 150 0.49 2.24 5.84
CA ALA A 150 0.10 0.90 6.27
C ALA A 150 1.28 -0.10 6.23
N GLY A 151 1.05 -1.30 6.75
CA GLY A 151 2.01 -2.41 6.69
C GLY A 151 2.83 -2.60 7.96
N ARG A 152 3.16 -3.85 8.26
CA ARG A 152 3.97 -4.21 9.44
C ARG A 152 5.45 -4.07 9.11
N GLY A 153 6.25 -3.71 10.11
CA GLY A 153 7.70 -3.64 9.98
C GLY A 153 8.41 -4.16 11.23
N ASN A 154 9.73 -4.18 11.17
CA ASN A 154 10.56 -4.46 12.34
C ASN A 154 10.46 -3.32 13.37
N TYR A 155 11.16 -3.48 14.50
CA TYR A 155 11.19 -2.48 15.58
C TYR A 155 11.52 -1.06 15.07
N PHE A 156 12.49 -0.94 14.16
CA PHE A 156 12.88 0.34 13.58
C PHE A 156 11.77 0.98 12.73
N ALA A 157 11.13 0.21 11.85
CA ALA A 157 10.03 0.73 11.03
C ALA A 157 8.81 1.09 11.89
N ALA A 158 8.55 0.35 12.97
CA ALA A 158 7.50 0.68 13.93
C ALA A 158 7.81 1.99 14.68
N GLU A 159 9.05 2.15 15.14
CA GLU A 159 9.49 3.37 15.84
C GLU A 159 9.50 4.59 14.90
N ALA A 160 9.94 4.43 13.65
CA ALA A 160 9.86 5.49 12.65
C ALA A 160 8.40 5.95 12.42
N LYS A 161 7.46 5.00 12.28
CA LYS A 161 6.03 5.33 12.18
C LYS A 161 5.52 6.05 13.42
N ARG A 162 6.00 5.68 14.61
CA ARG A 162 5.63 6.34 15.87
C ARG A 162 6.15 7.78 15.95
N LEU A 163 7.42 8.00 15.57
CA LEU A 163 8.06 9.31 15.57
C LEU A 163 7.45 10.27 14.54
N LEU A 164 6.96 9.72 13.42
CA LEU A 164 6.36 10.49 12.32
C LEU A 164 4.83 10.60 12.44
N PHE A 165 4.23 10.04 13.49
CA PHE A 165 2.79 10.13 13.71
C PHE A 165 2.35 11.59 13.87
N GLY A 166 1.40 12.04 13.05
CA GLY A 166 0.97 13.45 12.98
C GLY A 166 1.51 14.20 11.77
N GLU A 167 2.66 13.78 11.21
CA GLU A 167 3.08 14.19 9.85
C GLU A 167 2.37 13.38 8.77
N ILE A 168 2.03 12.13 9.12
CA ILE A 168 1.23 11.14 8.37
C ILE A 168 0.01 10.70 9.17
#